data_AF-X1JRV1-F1
#
_entry.id   AF-X1JRV1-F1
#
_cell.length_a   1.000
_cell.length_b   1.000
_cell.length_c   1.000
_cell.angle_alpha   90.00
_cell.angle_beta   90.00
_cell.angle_gamma   90.00
#
_symmetry.space_group_name_H-M   'P 1'
#
loop_
_entity.id
_entity.type
_entity.pdbx_description
1 polymer ?
#
loop_
_entity_poly.entity_id
_entity_poly.type
_entity_poly.pdbx_seq_one_letter_code
_entity_poly.pdbx_strand_id
1 'polypeptide(L)' 'MERPDAFELAPLKNIIEFRDIVFTYPGSEKPVLKRINLSVEAGHNVAIVGPNGSGKT' A
#
# COMPACT_ATOMS: atom_id res chain seq x y z
N MET A 1 7.92 18.66 5.54
CA MET A 1 7.52 19.09 6.90
C MET A 1 6.69 17.96 7.46
N GLU A 2 7.13 17.33 8.55
CA GLU A 2 6.37 16.24 9.19
C GLU A 2 5.03 16.79 9.70
N ARG A 3 3.98 15.97 9.65
CA ARG A 3 2.66 16.43 10.07
C ARG A 3 2.61 16.57 11.60
N PRO A 4 1.93 17.60 12.14
CA PRO A 4 1.87 17.83 13.59
C PRO A 4 1.23 16.68 14.40
N ASP A 5 0.46 15.82 13.74
CA ASP A 5 -0.24 14.67 14.30
C ASP A 5 0.52 13.34 14.07
N ALA A 6 1.72 13.39 13.51
CA ALA A 6 2.55 12.20 13.37
C ALA A 6 3.02 11.73 14.75
N PHE A 7 2.83 10.45 15.04
CA PHE A 7 3.33 9.81 16.24
C PHE A 7 4.36 8.75 15.87
N GLU A 8 5.37 8.61 16.71
CA GLU A 8 6.42 7.63 16.52
C GLU A 8 5.90 6.24 16.90
N LEU A 9 6.03 5.30 15.97
CA LEU A 9 5.67 3.90 16.19
C LEU A 9 6.89 3.15 16.72
N ALA A 10 6.68 2.36 17.77
CA ALA A 10 7.68 1.35 18.16
C ALA A 10 7.95 0.39 16.98
N PRO A 11 9.15 -0.22 16.90
CA PRO A 11 9.47 -1.15 15.83
C PRO A 11 8.39 -2.22 15.65
N LEU A 12 7.88 -2.37 14.43
CA LEU A 12 6.84 -3.33 14.10
C LEU A 12 7.38 -4.75 14.27
N LYS A 13 6.80 -5.52 15.20
CA LYS A 13 7.16 -6.93 15.46
C LYS A 13 6.24 -7.94 14.79
N ASN A 14 5.14 -7.47 14.19
CA ASN A 14 4.03 -8.31 13.74
C ASN A 14 3.83 -8.19 12.21
N ILE A 15 2.63 -7.82 11.77
CA ILE A 15 2.19 -7.82 10.38
C ILE A 15 1.65 -6.45 9.99
N ILE A 16 1.93 -6.02 8.76
CA ILE A 16 1.27 -4.88 8.11
C ILE A 16 0.19 -5.45 7.21
N GLU A 17 -1.04 -4.95 7.32
CA GLU A 17 -2.16 -5.44 6.52
C GLU A 17 -2.83 -4.32 5.73
N PHE A 18 -2.96 -4.54 4.43
CA PHE A 18 -3.81 -3.79 3.52
C PHE A 18 -5.08 -4.58 3.28
N ARG A 19 -6.24 -3.96 3.49
CA ARG A 19 -7.55 -4.59 3.29
C ARG A 19 -8.37 -3.81 2.27
N ASP A 20 -8.96 -4.54 1.32
CA ASP A 20 -9.86 -4.02 0.29
C ASP A 20 -9.35 -2.74 -0.41
N ILE A 21 -8.05 -2.66 -0.69
CA ILE A 21 -7.46 -1.50 -1.34
C ILE A 21 -8.04 -1.32 -2.74
N VAL A 22 -8.58 -0.12 -2.97
CA VAL A 22 -9.03 0.37 -4.27
C VAL A 22 -8.27 1.64 -4.58
N PHE A 23 -7.68 1.72 -5.77
CA PHE A 23 -6.92 2.90 -6.20
C PHE A 23 -7.26 3.25 -7.64
N THR A 24 -7.41 4.55 -7.89
CA THR A 24 -7.71 5.14 -9.19
C THR A 24 -6.81 6.35 -9.38
N TYR A 25 -6.08 6.42 -10.49
CA TYR A 25 -5.31 7.62 -10.83
C TYR A 25 -6.23 8.81 -11.13
N PRO A 26 -5.83 10.05 -10.78
CA PRO A 26 -6.54 11.25 -11.22
C PRO A 26 -6.73 11.25 -12.74
N GLY A 27 -7.95 11.50 -13.20
CA GLY A 27 -8.31 11.49 -14.63
C GLY A 27 -8.64 10.11 -15.21
N SER A 28 -8.56 9.02 -14.43
CA SER A 28 -9.12 7.71 -14.80
C SER A 28 -10.49 7.51 -14.19
N GLU A 29 -11.44 7.01 -14.97
CA GLU A 29 -12.75 6.58 -14.45
C GLU A 29 -12.69 5.17 -13.83
N LYS A 30 -11.71 4.36 -14.22
CA LYS A 30 -11.61 2.96 -13.80
C LYS A 30 -10.50 2.77 -12.75
N PRO A 31 -10.79 2.03 -11.66
CA PRO A 31 -9.76 1.69 -10.68
C PRO A 31 -8.74 0.74 -11.28
N VAL A 32 -7.46 1.03 -10.98
CA VAL A 32 -6.32 0.23 -11.38
C VAL A 32 -6.01 -0.87 -10.36
N LEU A 33 -6.23 -0.60 -9.06
CA LEU A 33 -6.26 -1.63 -8.02
C LEU A 33 -7.72 -1.85 -7.61
N LYS A 34 -8.16 -3.11 -7.55
CA LYS A 34 -9.52 -3.48 -7.19
C LYS A 34 -9.50 -4.49 -6.06
N ARG A 35 -9.87 -4.05 -4.86
CA ARG A 35 -10.02 -4.88 -3.66
C ARG A 35 -8.79 -5.75 -3.36
N ILE A 36 -7.62 -5.11 -3.40
CA ILE A 36 -6.37 -5.80 -3.09
C ILE A 36 -6.27 -5.99 -1.58
N ASN A 37 -5.97 -7.22 -1.17
CA ASN A 37 -5.65 -7.58 0.21
C ASN A 37 -4.20 -8.07 0.25
N LEU A 38 -3.37 -7.48 1.11
CA LEU A 38 -1.95 -7.81 1.23
C LEU A 38 -1.57 -7.81 2.71
N SER A 39 -0.93 -8.88 3.16
CA SER A 39 -0.35 -8.95 4.50
C SER A 39 1.16 -9.15 4.39
N VAL A 40 1.92 -8.34 5.11
CA VAL A 40 3.39 -8.32 5.11
C VAL A 40 3.88 -8.56 6.53
N GLU A 41 4.46 -9.72 6.77
CA GLU A 41 5.04 -10.05 8.07
C GLU A 41 6.34 -9.28 8.31
N ALA A 42 6.64 -8.96 9.57
CA ALA A 42 7.88 -8.32 9.97
C ALA A 42 9.09 -9.14 9.50
N GLY A 43 10.10 -8.45 8.98
CA GLY A 43 11.30 -9.07 8.42
C GLY A 43 11.16 -9.59 6.99
N HIS A 44 9.95 -9.56 6.39
CA HIS A 44 9.77 -9.94 4.99
C HIS A 44 9.94 -8.74 4.04
N ASN A 45 10.54 -9.02 2.89
CA ASN A 45 10.61 -8.09 1.77
C ASN A 45 9.54 -8.48 0.74
N VAL A 46 8.72 -7.51 0.32
CA VAL A 46 7.68 -7.71 -0.69
C VAL A 46 7.98 -6.84 -1.90
N ALA A 47 7.99 -7.44 -3.08
CA ALA A 47 8.14 -6.73 -4.35
C ALA A 47 6.81 -6.71 -5.10
N ILE A 48 6.37 -5.53 -5.51
CA ILE A 48 5.18 -5.36 -6.35
C ILE A 48 5.64 -5.26 -7.81
N VAL A 49 5.26 -6.22 -8.65
CA VAL A 49 5.69 -6.33 -10.06
C VAL A 49 4.51 -6.32 -11.02
N GLY A 50 4.73 -5.86 -12.27
CA GLY A 50 3.69 -5.81 -13.29
C GLY A 50 3.95 -4.82 -14.44
N PRO A 51 3.08 -4.78 -15.47
CA PRO A 51 3.22 -3.89 -16.63
C PRO A 51 3.08 -2.40 -16.28
N ASN A 52 3.56 -1.50 -17.14
CA ASN A 52 3.36 -0.05 -16.95
C ASN A 52 1.86 0.28 -16.88
N GLY A 53 1.49 1.21 -15.98
CA GLY A 53 0.09 1.58 -15.75
C GLY A 53 -0.70 0.59 -14.88
N SER A 54 -0.10 -0.47 -14.33
CA SER A 54 -0.80 -1.44 -13.46
C SER A 54 -0.98 -0.97 -12.01
N GLY A 55 -0.70 0.29 -11.68
CA GLY A 55 -0.96 0.83 -10.33
C GLY A 55 0.11 0.50 -9.28
N LYS A 56 1.37 0.30 -9.70
CA LYS A 56 2.50 -0.03 -8.80
C LYS A 56 3.27 1.18 -8.28
N THR A 57 3.05 2.35 -8.85
CA THR A 57 3.79 3.60 -8.60
C THR A 57 2.89 4.61 -7.92
#